data_AF-A0A218VWI7-F1
#
_entry.id   AF-A0A218VWI7-F1
#
_cell.length_a   1.000
_cell.length_b   1.000
_cell.length_c   1.000
_cell.angle_alpha   90.00
_cell.angle_beta   90.00
_cell.angle_gamma   90.00
#
_symmetry.space_group_name_H-M   'P 1'
#
loop_
_entity.id
_entity.type
_entity.pdbx_description
1 polymer ?
#
loop_
_entity_poly.entity_id
_entity_poly.type
_entity_poly.pdbx_seq_one_letter_code
_entity_poly.pdbx_strand_id
1 'polypeptide(L)'
;MIFELFTIPMPPTPFNATKPCFQLCVRLTPAASALAVRESNLKSAISVHLASKLQKLLMLSSHRRLLLSKLVHLGPDLGLPPNFRSRLCNDHPEKFKTVNTSYGRALELVSWDQELAQPLTFFKDDSHDLIVDRPLKFKRIKLRKGLNLKRFHEAFLIKFNELPGICPYTVPSEELAKESMEAEKRACAVVREVLGMTVERRTLIDHLTHFRKDFGLPNKMRSMIIRHPELFYVSVKGQRDSVFLVESYNGKGELLERDPSLVFKDELMMLVREGKKLRREKRKGRLSYSTIGESTTYVAEDDEEQLSYTEEDYDDGFENLFDSVDSDIEEDYGDADYGENDEHLEVGSRGEFWIAVCDSAPSGAGSHLESW
;
A
#
# COMPACT_ATOMS: atom_id res chain seq x y z
N MET A 1 21.76 -11.19 3.04
CA MET A 1 21.09 -11.82 1.86
C MET A 1 19.85 -12.53 2.37
N ILE A 2 18.70 -12.49 1.68
CA ILE A 2 17.44 -13.10 2.17
C ILE A 2 17.42 -14.61 1.93
N PHE A 3 17.92 -15.01 0.76
CA PHE A 3 18.06 -16.39 0.36
C PHE A 3 19.53 -16.77 0.30
N GLU A 4 19.83 -18.03 0.59
CA GLU A 4 21.13 -18.66 0.38
C GLU A 4 20.96 -19.90 -0.49
N LEU A 5 21.97 -20.14 -1.33
CA LEU A 5 22.05 -21.32 -2.17
C LEU A 5 22.78 -22.43 -1.40
N PHE A 6 22.29 -23.65 -1.52
CA PHE A 6 22.93 -24.83 -0.98
C PHE A 6 22.70 -26.02 -1.91
N THR A 7 23.59 -27.00 -1.89
CA THR A 7 23.48 -28.18 -2.75
C THR A 7 23.02 -29.39 -1.93
N ILE A 8 22.10 -30.17 -2.49
CA ILE A 8 21.67 -31.45 -1.93
C ILE A 8 22.11 -32.56 -2.90
N PRO A 9 22.74 -33.64 -2.43
CA PRO A 9 23.06 -34.78 -3.29
C PRO A 9 21.76 -35.48 -3.75
N MET A 10 21.66 -35.77 -5.05
CA MET A 10 20.53 -36.53 -5.59
C MET A 10 20.59 -38.00 -5.12
N PRO A 11 19.43 -38.67 -4.92
CA PRO A 11 19.41 -40.11 -4.70
C PRO A 11 20.00 -40.82 -5.94
N PRO A 12 20.76 -41.92 -5.76
CA PRO A 12 21.39 -42.61 -6.89
C PRO A 12 20.30 -43.19 -7.79
N THR A 13 20.13 -42.59 -8.98
CA THR A 13 19.31 -43.12 -10.06
C THR A 13 20.25 -43.78 -11.09
N PRO A 14 19.78 -44.74 -11.92
CA PRO A 14 20.65 -45.72 -12.56
C PRO A 14 21.70 -45.09 -13.49
N PHE A 15 22.82 -45.81 -13.62
CA PHE A 15 24.14 -45.49 -14.19
C PHE A 15 24.22 -44.70 -15.54
N ASN A 16 23.11 -44.40 -16.21
CA ASN A 16 23.10 -43.79 -17.55
C ASN A 16 22.61 -42.33 -17.60
N ALA A 17 22.42 -41.66 -16.46
CA ALA A 17 22.04 -40.24 -16.43
C ALA A 17 23.28 -39.34 -16.32
N THR A 18 23.65 -38.67 -17.41
CA THR A 18 24.76 -37.69 -17.52
C THR A 18 24.49 -36.34 -16.81
N LYS A 19 23.62 -36.31 -15.79
CA LYS A 19 23.25 -35.07 -15.09
C LYS A 19 24.10 -34.87 -13.83
N PRO A 20 24.44 -33.62 -13.47
CA PRO A 20 25.25 -33.33 -12.28
C PRO A 20 24.62 -33.91 -11.00
N CYS A 21 25.47 -34.49 -10.14
CA CYS A 21 25.07 -35.24 -8.93
C CYS A 21 24.46 -34.39 -7.80
N PHE A 22 24.33 -33.08 -8.00
CA PHE A 22 23.91 -32.12 -6.99
C PHE A 22 22.74 -31.29 -7.51
N GLN A 23 21.69 -31.20 -6.71
CA GLN A 23 20.59 -30.28 -6.94
C GLN A 23 20.89 -28.96 -6.21
N LEU A 24 20.90 -27.85 -6.96
CA LEU A 24 20.99 -26.52 -6.39
C LEU A 24 19.63 -26.14 -5.79
N CYS A 25 19.62 -25.88 -4.50
CA CYS A 25 18.45 -25.55 -3.71
C CYS A 25 18.58 -24.16 -3.12
N VAL A 26 17.44 -23.53 -2.86
CA VAL A 26 17.35 -22.20 -2.26
C VAL A 26 16.69 -22.33 -0.90
N ARG A 27 17.31 -21.78 0.15
CA ARG A 27 16.70 -21.65 1.48
C ARG A 27 16.77 -20.21 1.98
N LEU A 28 15.94 -19.88 2.95
CA LEU A 28 16.05 -18.62 3.67
C LEU A 28 17.33 -18.62 4.51
N THR A 29 18.01 -17.48 4.57
CA THR A 29 19.11 -17.30 5.52
C THR A 29 18.60 -17.43 6.96
N PRO A 30 19.45 -17.81 7.94
CA PRO A 30 19.01 -17.99 9.32
C PRO A 30 18.31 -16.75 9.91
N ALA A 31 18.80 -15.56 9.54
CA ALA A 31 18.17 -14.29 9.93
C ALA A 31 16.78 -14.11 9.29
N ALA A 32 16.65 -14.39 7.99
CA ALA A 32 15.37 -14.29 7.29
C ALA A 32 14.36 -15.36 7.75
N SER A 33 14.81 -16.57 8.05
CA SER A 33 13.95 -17.63 8.60
C SER A 33 13.46 -17.29 10.01
N ALA A 34 14.34 -16.77 10.87
CA ALA A 34 13.96 -16.35 12.23
C ALA A 34 12.94 -15.21 12.19
N LEU A 35 13.13 -14.26 11.26
CA LEU A 35 12.20 -13.17 11.01
C LEU A 35 10.84 -13.72 10.52
N ALA A 36 10.81 -14.60 9.52
CA ALA A 36 9.57 -15.20 9.00
C ALA A 36 8.75 -15.95 10.08
N VAL A 37 9.42 -16.72 10.94
CA VAL A 37 8.77 -17.40 12.08
C VAL A 37 8.15 -16.37 13.03
N ARG A 38 8.89 -15.31 13.38
CA ARG A 38 8.41 -14.23 14.25
C ARG A 38 7.17 -13.55 13.66
N GLU A 39 7.15 -13.24 12.36
CA GLU A 39 5.96 -12.67 11.71
C GLU A 39 4.76 -13.61 11.73
N SER A 40 4.97 -14.91 11.51
CA SER A 40 3.86 -15.87 11.56
C SER A 40 3.21 -15.88 12.95
N ASN A 41 4.03 -15.83 14.02
CA ASN A 41 3.57 -15.79 15.40
C ASN A 41 2.84 -14.47 15.71
N LEU A 42 3.38 -13.33 15.27
CA LEU A 42 2.72 -12.04 15.41
C LEU A 42 1.38 -12.00 14.68
N LYS A 43 1.30 -12.52 13.45
CA LYS A 43 0.05 -12.60 12.68
C LYS A 43 -0.99 -13.47 13.38
N SER A 44 -0.59 -14.60 13.98
CA SER A 44 -1.52 -15.40 14.78
C SER A 44 -2.01 -14.67 16.03
N ALA A 45 -1.11 -13.94 16.72
CA ALA A 45 -1.46 -13.19 17.92
C ALA A 45 -2.43 -12.03 17.62
N ILE A 46 -2.24 -11.34 16.49
CA ILE A 46 -3.06 -10.18 16.07
C ILE A 46 -4.32 -10.62 15.31
N SER A 47 -4.48 -11.92 14.98
CA SER A 47 -5.60 -12.43 14.17
C SER A 47 -6.97 -12.00 14.70
N VAL A 48 -7.17 -12.09 16.03
CA VAL A 48 -8.42 -11.69 16.68
C VAL A 48 -8.68 -10.19 16.50
N HIS A 49 -7.64 -9.37 16.60
CA HIS A 49 -7.74 -7.92 16.39
C HIS A 49 -8.02 -7.58 14.91
N LEU A 50 -7.40 -8.28 13.96
CA LEU A 50 -7.70 -8.13 12.53
C LEU A 50 -9.15 -8.53 12.20
N ALA A 51 -9.65 -9.59 12.83
CA ALA A 51 -11.06 -9.96 12.73
C ALA A 51 -11.95 -8.84 13.27
N SER A 52 -11.65 -8.26 14.44
CA SER A 52 -12.41 -7.11 14.96
C SER A 52 -12.33 -5.88 14.04
N LYS A 53 -11.19 -5.60 13.40
CA LYS A 53 -11.08 -4.54 12.37
C LYS A 53 -12.00 -4.81 11.17
N LEU A 54 -12.00 -6.05 10.66
CA LEU A 54 -12.87 -6.46 9.56
C LEU A 54 -14.36 -6.38 9.94
N GLN A 55 -14.69 -6.74 11.17
CA GLN A 55 -16.04 -6.64 11.72
C GLN A 55 -16.51 -5.19 11.77
N LYS A 56 -15.69 -4.28 12.31
CA LYS A 56 -15.96 -2.83 12.29
C LYS A 56 -16.16 -2.29 10.88
N LEU A 57 -15.33 -2.71 9.92
CA LEU A 57 -15.46 -2.31 8.52
C LEU A 57 -16.81 -2.75 7.93
N LEU A 58 -17.26 -3.98 8.21
CA LEU A 58 -18.58 -4.45 7.77
C LEU A 58 -19.71 -3.69 8.46
N MET A 59 -19.57 -3.34 9.73
CA MET A 59 -20.56 -2.55 10.46
C MET A 59 -20.74 -1.14 9.89
N LEU A 60 -19.70 -0.57 9.26
CA LEU A 60 -19.80 0.71 8.54
C LEU A 60 -20.52 0.60 7.19
N SER A 61 -20.59 -0.60 6.62
CA SER A 61 -21.24 -0.80 5.32
C SER A 61 -22.76 -0.80 5.44
N SER A 62 -23.43 -0.16 4.48
CA SER A 62 -24.89 0.07 4.50
C SER A 62 -25.69 -1.24 4.54
N HIS A 63 -25.21 -2.27 3.84
CA HIS A 63 -25.85 -3.59 3.80
C HIS A 63 -25.17 -4.63 4.69
N ARG A 64 -24.20 -4.22 5.54
CA ARG A 64 -23.39 -5.12 6.37
C ARG A 64 -22.71 -6.25 5.58
N ARG A 65 -22.44 -5.97 4.31
CA ARG A 65 -21.95 -6.90 3.30
C ARG A 65 -20.96 -6.20 2.41
N LEU A 66 -19.80 -6.83 2.17
CA LEU A 66 -18.77 -6.32 1.27
C LEU A 66 -18.27 -7.43 0.34
N LEU A 67 -18.11 -7.10 -0.94
CA LEU A 67 -17.65 -8.07 -1.93
C LEU A 67 -16.18 -8.44 -1.67
N LEU A 68 -15.87 -9.75 -1.67
CA LEU A 68 -14.53 -10.23 -1.34
C LEU A 68 -13.48 -9.79 -2.35
N SER A 69 -13.86 -9.58 -3.63
CA SER A 69 -12.99 -9.05 -4.68
C SER A 69 -12.64 -7.57 -4.47
N LYS A 70 -13.53 -6.79 -3.84
CA LYS A 70 -13.23 -5.40 -3.46
C LYS A 70 -12.30 -5.34 -2.24
N LEU A 71 -12.59 -6.16 -1.23
CA LEU A 71 -11.82 -6.20 0.02
C LEU A 71 -10.34 -6.51 -0.18
N VAL A 72 -9.98 -7.20 -1.26
CA VAL A 72 -8.58 -7.49 -1.63
C VAL A 72 -7.76 -6.24 -1.79
N HIS A 73 -8.34 -5.18 -2.36
CA HIS A 73 -7.61 -3.94 -2.64
C HIS A 73 -7.32 -3.17 -1.35
N LEU A 74 -8.26 -3.18 -0.40
CA LEU A 74 -8.11 -2.53 0.91
C LEU A 74 -7.38 -3.41 1.94
N GLY A 75 -7.32 -4.72 1.71
CA GLY A 75 -6.75 -5.70 2.64
C GLY A 75 -5.30 -5.39 3.06
N PRO A 76 -4.38 -5.10 2.13
CA PRO A 76 -3.01 -4.71 2.46
C PRO A 76 -2.94 -3.47 3.35
N ASP A 77 -3.77 -2.45 3.08
CA ASP A 77 -3.81 -1.23 3.87
C ASP A 77 -4.31 -1.49 5.31
N LEU A 78 -5.23 -2.46 5.47
CA LEU A 78 -5.72 -2.93 6.78
C LEU A 78 -4.77 -3.90 7.50
N GLY A 79 -3.70 -4.34 6.84
CA GLY A 79 -2.78 -5.35 7.38
C GLY A 79 -3.32 -6.77 7.33
N LEU A 80 -4.33 -7.04 6.48
CA LEU A 80 -4.89 -8.38 6.33
C LEU A 80 -3.89 -9.32 5.62
N PRO A 81 -3.78 -10.58 6.06
CA PRO A 81 -2.95 -11.56 5.36
C PRO A 81 -3.54 -11.85 3.97
N PRO A 82 -2.72 -12.20 2.96
CA PRO A 82 -3.23 -12.49 1.60
C PRO A 82 -4.30 -13.61 1.58
N ASN A 83 -4.19 -14.52 2.55
CA ASN A 83 -5.09 -15.66 2.73
C ASN A 83 -6.27 -15.37 3.68
N PHE A 84 -6.59 -14.10 3.97
CA PHE A 84 -7.64 -13.73 4.93
C PHE A 84 -9.01 -14.35 4.60
N ARG A 85 -9.29 -14.59 3.31
CA ARG A 85 -10.56 -15.15 2.85
C ARG A 85 -10.77 -16.60 3.30
N SER A 86 -9.70 -17.38 3.38
CA SER A 86 -9.76 -18.82 3.67
C SER A 86 -9.37 -19.18 5.10
N ARG A 87 -8.56 -18.34 5.76
CA ARG A 87 -8.19 -18.52 7.16
C ARG A 87 -9.04 -17.62 8.05
N LEU A 88 -8.73 -16.33 8.07
CA LEU A 88 -9.34 -15.36 8.99
C LEU A 88 -10.88 -15.34 8.96
N CYS A 89 -11.50 -15.43 7.78
CA CYS A 89 -12.96 -15.47 7.69
C CYS A 89 -13.57 -16.81 8.16
N ASN A 90 -12.86 -17.92 7.99
CA ASN A 90 -13.32 -19.26 8.37
C ASN A 90 -13.02 -19.58 9.84
N ASP A 91 -11.98 -18.98 10.41
CA ASP A 91 -11.60 -19.11 11.82
C ASP A 91 -12.61 -18.38 12.75
N HIS A 92 -13.42 -17.47 12.19
CA HIS A 92 -14.41 -16.65 12.90
C HIS A 92 -15.83 -16.76 12.33
N PRO A 93 -16.44 -17.97 12.29
CA PRO A 93 -17.78 -18.17 11.75
C PRO A 93 -18.88 -17.46 12.57
N GLU A 94 -18.61 -17.14 13.83
CA GLU A 94 -19.48 -16.37 14.71
C GLU A 94 -19.59 -14.88 14.32
N LYS A 95 -18.61 -14.37 13.57
CA LYS A 95 -18.55 -12.98 13.10
C LYS A 95 -18.91 -12.86 11.64
N PHE A 96 -18.47 -13.80 10.81
CA PHE A 96 -18.52 -13.69 9.36
C PHE A 96 -19.21 -14.86 8.69
N LYS A 97 -19.97 -14.54 7.64
CA LYS A 97 -20.57 -15.52 6.73
C LYS A 97 -20.22 -15.16 5.30
N THR A 98 -19.83 -16.14 4.51
CA THR A 98 -19.63 -15.95 3.07
C THR A 98 -20.93 -16.23 2.32
N VAL A 99 -21.35 -15.30 1.47
CA VAL A 99 -22.61 -15.37 0.71
C VAL A 99 -22.35 -15.10 -0.77
N ASN A 100 -23.04 -15.83 -1.64
CA ASN A 100 -22.97 -15.59 -3.08
C ASN A 100 -23.99 -14.51 -3.46
N THR A 101 -23.50 -13.41 -4.02
CA THR A 101 -24.31 -12.32 -4.59
C THR A 101 -24.26 -12.41 -6.13
N SER A 102 -25.17 -11.74 -6.83
CA SER A 102 -25.12 -11.60 -8.30
C SER A 102 -23.78 -11.08 -8.83
N TYR A 103 -23.09 -10.25 -8.05
CA TYR A 103 -21.78 -9.69 -8.39
C TYR A 103 -20.59 -10.57 -7.94
N GLY A 104 -20.84 -11.73 -7.34
CA GLY A 104 -19.81 -12.66 -6.83
C GLY A 104 -19.88 -12.90 -5.32
N ARG A 105 -18.83 -13.52 -4.76
CA ARG A 105 -18.76 -13.86 -3.33
C ARG A 105 -18.57 -12.62 -2.46
N ALA A 106 -19.46 -12.42 -1.50
CA ALA A 106 -19.42 -11.35 -0.52
C ALA A 106 -19.24 -11.91 0.90
N LEU A 107 -18.67 -11.08 1.75
CA LEU A 107 -18.57 -11.29 3.19
C LEU A 107 -19.72 -10.54 3.87
N GLU A 108 -20.51 -11.25 4.66
CA GLU A 108 -21.63 -10.73 5.43
C GLU A 108 -21.30 -10.78 6.93
N LEU A 109 -21.75 -9.76 7.66
CA LEU A 109 -21.69 -9.70 9.11
C LEU A 109 -22.79 -10.58 9.72
N VAL A 110 -22.41 -11.50 10.61
CA VAL A 110 -23.35 -12.37 11.34
C VAL A 110 -23.85 -11.69 12.60
N SER A 111 -22.92 -11.22 13.43
CA SER A 111 -23.21 -10.63 14.74
C SER A 111 -22.77 -9.16 14.79
N TRP A 112 -23.69 -8.30 15.25
CA TRP A 112 -23.38 -6.90 15.52
C TRP A 112 -22.86 -6.77 16.95
N ASP A 113 -21.63 -6.31 17.08
CA ASP A 113 -21.00 -6.10 18.38
C ASP A 113 -21.06 -4.61 18.75
N GLN A 114 -21.81 -4.29 19.79
CA GLN A 114 -21.99 -2.91 20.24
C GLN A 114 -20.73 -2.33 20.88
N GLU A 115 -19.85 -3.17 21.45
CA GLU A 115 -18.59 -2.71 22.04
C GLU A 115 -17.63 -2.22 20.95
N LEU A 116 -17.70 -2.82 19.77
CA LEU A 116 -16.91 -2.40 18.61
C LEU A 116 -17.47 -1.15 17.91
N ALA A 117 -18.76 -0.83 18.09
CA ALA A 117 -19.47 0.30 17.49
C ALA A 117 -19.11 1.67 18.09
N GLN A 118 -17.93 1.81 18.69
CA GLN A 118 -17.44 3.07 19.21
C GLN A 118 -16.63 3.80 18.13
N PRO A 119 -16.99 5.05 17.78
CA PRO A 119 -16.19 5.84 16.86
C PRO A 119 -14.84 6.19 17.47
N LEU A 120 -13.83 6.38 16.63
CA LEU A 120 -12.55 6.97 16.98
C LEU A 120 -12.80 8.23 17.79
N THR A 121 -12.26 8.27 19.00
CA THR A 121 -12.33 9.45 19.84
C THR A 121 -11.63 10.58 19.11
N PHE A 122 -12.31 11.71 18.92
CA PHE A 122 -11.60 12.94 18.55
C PHE A 122 -10.58 13.21 19.66
N PHE A 123 -9.31 13.40 19.30
CA PHE A 123 -8.35 14.00 20.22
C PHE A 123 -8.83 15.43 20.51
N LYS A 124 -9.76 15.53 21.47
CA LYS A 124 -9.95 16.74 22.22
C LYS A 124 -8.64 16.82 23.00
N ASP A 125 -7.71 17.66 22.54
CA ASP A 125 -6.82 18.25 23.53
C ASP A 125 -7.78 19.00 24.44
N ASP A 126 -8.08 18.34 25.55
CA ASP A 126 -8.51 18.96 26.76
C ASP A 126 -7.76 20.29 26.89
N SER A 127 -8.52 21.35 27.04
CA SER A 127 -8.49 22.29 28.17
C SER A 127 -7.36 22.25 29.23
N HIS A 128 -6.28 21.49 29.09
CA HIS A 128 -5.23 21.33 30.10
C HIS A 128 -4.22 22.49 30.15
N ASP A 129 -4.21 23.37 29.15
CA ASP A 129 -3.30 24.55 29.13
C ASP A 129 -4.05 25.90 29.27
N LEU A 130 -5.35 25.88 29.55
CA LEU A 130 -6.05 27.11 29.88
C LEU A 130 -5.93 27.35 31.38
N ILE A 131 -5.28 28.45 31.76
CA ILE A 131 -5.18 28.92 33.16
C ILE A 131 -6.57 29.13 33.79
N VAL A 132 -7.62 29.26 32.95
CA VAL A 132 -9.01 29.46 33.37
C VAL A 132 -9.92 28.56 32.54
N ASP A 133 -10.84 27.86 33.20
CA ASP A 133 -11.96 27.09 32.61
C ASP A 133 -13.00 28.00 31.94
N ARG A 134 -12.55 28.81 30.98
CA ARG A 134 -13.39 29.66 30.16
C ARG A 134 -13.34 29.16 28.73
N PRO A 135 -14.50 28.91 28.08
CA PRO A 135 -14.50 28.61 26.66
C PRO A 135 -13.82 29.75 25.91
N LEU A 136 -12.97 29.41 24.93
CA LEU A 136 -12.26 30.40 24.13
C LEU A 136 -13.27 31.37 23.50
N LYS A 137 -13.01 32.67 23.66
CA LYS A 137 -13.82 33.74 23.04
C LYS A 137 -13.86 33.61 21.51
N PHE A 138 -12.82 33.02 20.92
CA PHE A 138 -12.72 32.74 19.50
C PHE A 138 -12.45 31.26 19.28
N LYS A 139 -13.38 30.59 18.59
CA LYS A 139 -13.19 29.20 18.16
C LYS A 139 -12.10 29.17 17.10
N ARG A 140 -11.09 28.33 17.29
CA ARG A 140 -9.96 28.19 16.36
C ARG A 140 -9.97 26.78 15.79
N ILE A 141 -9.70 26.65 14.50
CA ILE A 141 -9.48 25.36 13.86
C ILE A 141 -8.00 25.03 13.98
N LYS A 142 -7.70 23.79 14.38
CA LYS A 142 -6.33 23.28 14.38
C LYS A 142 -5.99 22.86 12.95
N LEU A 143 -4.98 23.50 12.39
CA LEU A 143 -4.45 23.19 11.07
C LEU A 143 -2.98 22.83 11.20
N ARG A 144 -2.48 22.06 10.23
CA ARG A 144 -1.04 21.81 10.12
C ARG A 144 -0.29 23.12 9.89
N LYS A 145 0.97 23.16 10.37
CA LYS A 145 1.86 24.31 10.18
C LYS A 145 1.98 24.63 8.69
N GLY A 146 1.86 25.92 8.36
CA GLY A 146 1.96 26.41 6.97
C GLY A 146 0.67 26.37 6.16
N LEU A 147 -0.43 25.79 6.68
CA LEU A 147 -1.71 25.82 6.00
C LEU A 147 -2.54 27.05 6.41
N ASN A 148 -2.84 27.91 5.44
CA ASN A 148 -3.71 29.07 5.64
C ASN A 148 -5.01 28.90 4.85
N LEU A 149 -6.14 29.03 5.54
CA LEU A 149 -7.46 28.97 4.91
C LEU A 149 -7.99 30.36 4.59
N LYS A 150 -8.80 30.46 3.52
CA LYS A 150 -9.59 31.65 3.27
C LYS A 150 -10.64 31.80 4.38
N ARG A 151 -10.92 33.04 4.80
CA ARG A 151 -11.88 33.35 5.89
C ARG A 151 -13.23 32.66 5.75
N PHE A 152 -13.77 32.59 4.53
CA PHE A 152 -15.04 31.91 4.29
C PHE A 152 -14.97 30.40 4.57
N HIS A 153 -13.87 29.76 4.19
CA HIS A 153 -13.66 28.33 4.42
C HIS A 153 -13.42 28.03 5.90
N GLU A 154 -12.68 28.90 6.58
CA GLU A 154 -12.51 28.84 8.03
C GLU A 154 -13.85 28.94 8.76
N ALA A 155 -14.71 29.89 8.38
CA ALA A 155 -16.04 30.03 8.96
C ALA A 155 -16.94 28.81 8.71
N PHE A 156 -16.84 28.19 7.53
CA PHE A 156 -17.51 26.93 7.21
C PHE A 156 -17.09 25.80 8.14
N LEU A 157 -15.78 25.60 8.31
CA LEU A 157 -15.23 24.54 9.15
C LEU A 157 -15.53 24.76 10.65
N ILE A 158 -15.59 26.02 11.11
CA ILE A 158 -16.03 26.33 12.48
C ILE A 158 -17.47 25.86 12.67
N LYS A 159 -18.38 26.21 11.75
CA LYS A 159 -19.79 25.75 11.80
C LYS A 159 -19.89 24.23 11.71
N PHE A 160 -19.06 23.59 10.88
CA PHE A 160 -19.02 22.14 10.75
C PHE A 160 -18.62 21.44 12.07
N ASN A 161 -17.64 21.99 12.77
CA ASN A 161 -17.19 21.49 14.08
C ASN A 161 -18.24 21.72 15.17
N GLU A 162 -19.06 22.77 15.07
CA GLU A 162 -20.15 23.06 16.02
C GLU A 162 -21.32 22.07 15.95
N LEU A 163 -21.53 21.41 14.81
CA LEU A 163 -22.56 20.38 14.68
C LEU A 163 -22.33 19.26 15.70
N PRO A 164 -23.38 18.57 16.17
CA PRO A 164 -23.21 17.40 17.04
C PRO A 164 -22.33 16.34 16.35
N GLY A 165 -21.53 15.64 17.15
CA GLY A 165 -20.75 14.50 16.65
C GLY A 165 -21.70 13.40 16.19
N ILE A 166 -21.51 12.90 14.97
CA ILE A 166 -22.33 11.81 14.41
C ILE A 166 -21.56 10.51 14.59
N CYS A 167 -22.19 9.51 15.19
CA CYS A 167 -21.65 8.16 15.21
C CYS A 167 -21.93 7.48 13.86
N PRO A 168 -20.90 7.03 13.12
CA PRO A 168 -21.07 6.46 11.78
C PRO A 168 -21.78 5.10 11.80
N TYR A 169 -21.79 4.41 12.94
CA TYR A 169 -22.39 3.08 13.11
C TYR A 169 -23.89 3.12 13.40
N THR A 170 -24.40 4.20 14.01
CA THR A 170 -25.81 4.28 14.43
C THR A 170 -26.69 4.96 13.39
N VAL A 171 -26.17 5.99 12.72
CA VAL A 171 -26.95 6.77 11.74
C VAL A 171 -26.75 6.18 10.35
N PRO A 172 -27.77 5.60 9.71
CA PRO A 172 -27.67 5.12 8.34
C PRO A 172 -27.54 6.29 7.36
N SER A 173 -26.94 6.03 6.20
CA SER A 173 -26.73 7.07 5.17
C SER A 173 -28.04 7.59 4.56
N GLU A 174 -29.09 6.78 4.60
CA GLU A 174 -30.38 7.04 3.95
C GLU A 174 -31.27 8.02 4.73
N GLU A 175 -31.08 8.14 6.04
CA GLU A 175 -31.84 9.07 6.90
C GLU A 175 -31.40 10.52 6.70
N LEU A 176 -30.18 10.74 6.21
CA LEU A 176 -29.63 12.08 6.03
C LEU A 176 -29.91 12.61 4.62
N ALA A 177 -30.38 13.86 4.54
CA ALA A 177 -30.56 14.53 3.26
C ALA A 177 -29.23 14.58 2.49
N LYS A 178 -29.27 14.19 1.22
CA LYS A 178 -28.09 14.21 0.34
C LYS A 178 -27.54 15.64 0.28
N GLU A 179 -26.22 15.78 0.41
CA GLU A 179 -25.49 17.06 0.41
C GLU A 179 -25.74 17.97 1.62
N SER A 180 -26.38 17.48 2.68
CA SER A 180 -26.45 18.21 3.95
C SER A 180 -25.10 18.23 4.67
N MET A 181 -24.89 19.22 5.53
CA MET A 181 -23.70 19.30 6.39
C MET A 181 -23.59 18.08 7.33
N GLU A 182 -24.73 17.53 7.75
CA GLU A 182 -24.78 16.32 8.58
C GLU A 182 -24.37 15.08 7.78
N ALA A 183 -24.81 14.96 6.52
CA ALA A 183 -24.38 13.89 5.64
C ALA A 183 -22.87 13.96 5.35
N GLU A 184 -22.33 15.16 5.13
CA GLU A 184 -20.89 15.39 5.00
C GLU A 184 -20.15 15.01 6.30
N LYS A 185 -20.70 15.38 7.46
CA LYS A 185 -20.11 15.03 8.77
C LYS A 185 -20.08 13.52 9.02
N ARG A 186 -21.15 12.80 8.67
CA ARG A 186 -21.18 11.34 8.68
C ARG A 186 -20.13 10.76 7.73
N ALA A 187 -20.06 11.25 6.50
CA ALA A 187 -19.11 10.76 5.51
C ALA A 187 -17.65 10.96 5.95
N CYS A 188 -17.32 12.13 6.51
CA CYS A 188 -16.01 12.39 7.13
C CYS A 188 -15.75 11.45 8.31
N ALA A 189 -16.74 11.19 9.16
CA ALA A 189 -16.61 10.22 10.26
C ALA A 189 -16.32 8.80 9.73
N VAL A 190 -17.03 8.34 8.70
CA VAL A 190 -16.80 7.02 8.10
C VAL A 190 -15.39 6.92 7.50
N VAL A 191 -14.95 7.91 6.72
CA VAL A 191 -13.59 7.93 6.15
C VAL A 191 -12.54 7.94 7.26
N ARG A 192 -12.77 8.73 8.32
CA ARG A 192 -11.91 8.78 9.50
C ARG A 192 -11.81 7.43 10.19
N GLU A 193 -12.90 6.69 10.35
CA GLU A 193 -12.84 5.32 10.90
C GLU A 193 -12.07 4.36 9.99
N VAL A 194 -12.33 4.39 8.68
CA VAL A 194 -11.65 3.51 7.73
C VAL A 194 -10.14 3.76 7.74
N LEU A 195 -9.72 5.03 7.68
CA LEU A 195 -8.31 5.41 7.82
C LEU A 195 -7.76 5.07 9.20
N GLY A 196 -8.56 5.23 10.25
CA GLY A 196 -8.21 4.85 11.61
C GLY A 196 -7.92 3.35 11.76
N MET A 197 -8.52 2.49 10.94
CA MET A 197 -8.25 1.04 10.99
C MET A 197 -7.00 0.63 10.20
N THR A 198 -6.55 1.47 9.26
CA THR A 198 -5.40 1.13 8.39
C THR A 198 -4.08 1.25 9.13
N VAL A 199 -3.13 0.40 8.73
CA VAL A 199 -1.85 0.21 9.44
C VAL A 199 -1.04 1.50 9.46
N GLU A 200 -0.93 2.15 8.31
CA GLU A 200 -0.20 3.42 8.16
C GLU A 200 -1.12 4.63 8.35
N ARG A 201 -2.40 4.47 8.75
CA ARG A 201 -3.42 5.52 8.85
C ARG A 201 -3.59 6.35 7.57
N ARG A 202 -3.34 5.70 6.44
CA ARG A 202 -3.48 6.21 5.07
C ARG A 202 -4.07 5.16 4.14
N THR A 203 -4.66 5.59 3.03
CA THR A 203 -5.14 4.74 1.92
C THR A 203 -5.08 5.51 0.60
N LEU A 204 -5.26 4.81 -0.52
CA LEU A 204 -5.49 5.47 -1.82
C LEU A 204 -6.92 6.02 -1.92
N ILE A 205 -7.08 7.18 -2.56
CA ILE A 205 -8.42 7.74 -2.86
C ILE A 205 -9.24 6.73 -3.66
N ASP A 206 -8.60 6.02 -4.60
CA ASP A 206 -9.23 5.03 -5.45
C ASP A 206 -9.80 3.85 -4.66
N HIS A 207 -9.16 3.45 -3.56
CA HIS A 207 -9.71 2.42 -2.68
C HIS A 207 -11.01 2.91 -2.05
N LEU A 208 -11.04 4.14 -1.54
CA LEU A 208 -12.26 4.72 -0.97
C LEU A 208 -13.37 4.93 -2.02
N THR A 209 -13.03 5.30 -3.26
CA THR A 209 -14.04 5.50 -4.33
C THR A 209 -14.68 4.18 -4.72
N HIS A 210 -13.93 3.08 -4.67
CA HIS A 210 -14.44 1.74 -4.96
C HIS A 210 -15.52 1.28 -3.96
N PHE A 211 -15.41 1.69 -2.69
CA PHE A 211 -16.39 1.41 -1.63
C PHE A 211 -17.43 2.52 -1.44
N ARG A 212 -17.49 3.50 -2.35
CA ARG A 212 -18.35 4.69 -2.19
C ARG A 212 -19.82 4.33 -1.94
N LYS A 213 -20.36 3.40 -2.73
CA LYS A 213 -21.75 2.93 -2.57
C LYS A 213 -21.93 2.12 -1.28
N ASP A 214 -20.95 1.29 -0.96
CA ASP A 214 -21.03 0.38 0.18
C ASP A 214 -21.07 1.15 1.51
N PHE A 215 -20.30 2.24 1.63
CA PHE A 215 -20.26 3.10 2.83
C PHE A 215 -21.25 4.30 2.81
N GLY A 216 -21.99 4.48 1.71
CA GLY A 216 -22.90 5.62 1.54
C GLY A 216 -22.16 6.97 1.45
N LEU A 217 -21.01 7.01 0.77
CA LEU A 217 -20.18 8.19 0.58
C LEU A 217 -20.66 9.07 -0.59
N PRO A 218 -20.47 10.40 -0.54
CA PRO A 218 -20.92 11.32 -1.59
C PRO A 218 -20.21 11.08 -2.93
N ASN A 219 -20.85 11.48 -4.04
CA ASN A 219 -20.25 11.38 -5.39
C ASN A 219 -18.92 12.14 -5.46
N LYS A 220 -18.88 13.33 -4.86
CA LYS A 220 -17.72 14.23 -4.82
C LYS A 220 -16.83 13.95 -3.61
N MET A 221 -16.56 12.68 -3.31
CA MET A 221 -15.79 12.29 -2.12
C MET A 221 -14.37 12.89 -2.10
N ARG A 222 -13.67 12.92 -3.23
CA ARG A 222 -12.36 13.61 -3.33
C ARG A 222 -12.46 15.08 -2.91
N SER A 223 -13.46 15.80 -3.42
CA SER A 223 -13.66 17.21 -3.11
C SER A 223 -14.03 17.44 -1.64
N MET A 224 -14.80 16.52 -1.05
CA MET A 224 -15.11 16.50 0.39
C MET A 224 -13.83 16.36 1.22
N ILE A 225 -12.97 15.40 0.89
CA ILE A 225 -11.71 15.18 1.62
C ILE A 225 -10.80 16.43 1.56
N ILE A 226 -10.67 17.05 0.38
CA ILE A 226 -9.86 18.27 0.20
C ILE A 226 -10.44 19.47 0.97
N ARG A 227 -11.77 19.52 1.12
CA ARG A 227 -12.47 20.56 1.90
C ARG A 227 -12.20 20.45 3.40
N HIS A 228 -11.78 19.29 3.89
CA HIS A 228 -11.54 19.05 5.31
C HIS A 228 -10.05 18.85 5.64
N PRO A 229 -9.19 19.88 5.47
CA PRO A 229 -7.76 19.77 5.73
C PRO A 229 -7.39 19.64 7.22
N GLU A 230 -8.33 19.92 8.12
CA GLU A 230 -8.20 19.68 9.56
C GLU A 230 -8.27 18.19 9.91
N LEU A 231 -8.95 17.38 9.10
CA LEU A 231 -9.09 15.94 9.30
C LEU A 231 -8.17 15.14 8.38
N PHE A 232 -8.04 15.57 7.12
CA PHE A 232 -7.38 14.79 6.08
C PHE A 232 -6.28 15.57 5.39
N TYR A 233 -5.21 14.86 5.03
CA TYR A 233 -4.18 15.37 4.15
C TYR A 233 -4.16 14.52 2.89
N VAL A 234 -4.16 15.17 1.72
CA VAL A 234 -4.09 14.49 0.42
C VAL A 234 -2.71 14.71 -0.16
N SER A 235 -2.00 13.62 -0.45
CA SER A 235 -0.74 13.65 -1.19
C SER A 235 -0.99 13.29 -2.64
N VAL A 236 -0.51 14.16 -3.54
CA VAL A 236 -0.56 14.00 -5.00
C VAL A 236 0.77 13.42 -5.51
N LYS A 237 1.50 12.69 -4.66
CA LYS A 237 2.79 12.11 -5.04
C LYS A 237 2.58 10.82 -5.84
N GLY A 238 3.08 10.80 -7.08
CA GLY A 238 3.00 9.66 -7.98
C GLY A 238 1.74 9.67 -8.85
N GLN A 239 1.37 8.50 -9.40
CA GLN A 239 0.22 8.38 -10.31
C GLN A 239 -1.14 8.36 -9.59
N ARG A 240 -1.17 8.00 -8.30
CA ARG A 240 -2.40 7.83 -7.53
C ARG A 240 -2.35 8.65 -6.26
N ASP A 241 -3.44 9.35 -6.00
CA ASP A 241 -3.57 10.19 -4.82
C ASP A 241 -3.82 9.36 -3.56
N SER A 242 -3.16 9.75 -2.47
CA SER A 242 -3.27 9.09 -1.17
C SER A 242 -3.81 10.05 -0.12
N VAL A 243 -4.63 9.53 0.79
CA VAL A 243 -5.25 10.26 1.90
C VAL A 243 -4.66 9.77 3.20
N PHE A 244 -4.31 10.72 4.05
CA PHE A 244 -3.72 10.51 5.37
C PHE A 244 -4.65 11.11 6.42
N LEU A 245 -4.82 10.40 7.53
CA LEU A 245 -5.56 10.91 8.69
C LEU A 245 -4.68 11.86 9.50
N VAL A 246 -5.01 13.15 9.54
CA VAL A 246 -4.13 14.20 10.08
C VAL A 246 -3.80 13.99 11.55
N GLU A 247 -4.80 13.62 12.35
CA GLU A 247 -4.66 13.40 13.80
C GLU A 247 -3.74 12.23 14.17
N SER A 248 -3.47 11.31 13.23
CA SER A 248 -2.61 10.16 13.49
C SER A 248 -1.12 10.47 13.36
N TYR A 249 -0.75 11.68 12.93
CA TYR A 249 0.64 12.06 12.70
C TYR A 249 1.06 13.22 13.61
N ASN A 250 2.32 13.16 14.06
CA ASN A 250 2.95 14.26 14.78
C ASN A 250 3.28 15.43 13.84
N GLY A 251 3.70 16.57 14.43
CA GLY A 251 4.09 17.75 13.66
C GLY A 251 5.34 17.57 12.78
N LYS A 252 6.05 16.44 12.91
CA LYS A 252 7.20 16.04 12.07
C LYS A 252 6.81 15.07 10.95
N GLY A 253 5.55 14.65 10.89
CA GLY A 253 5.04 13.71 9.87
C GLY A 253 5.21 12.23 10.22
N GLU A 254 5.53 11.89 11.46
CA GLU A 254 5.66 10.50 11.92
C GLU A 254 4.35 10.03 12.56
N LEU A 255 4.03 8.76 12.36
CA LEU A 255 2.84 8.11 12.92
C LEU A 255 2.92 8.06 14.46
N LEU A 256 1.87 8.50 15.14
CA LEU A 256 1.79 8.51 16.62
C LEU A 256 1.76 7.10 17.20
N GLU A 257 0.95 6.22 16.62
CA GLU A 257 0.79 4.83 17.04
C GLU A 257 1.31 3.91 15.93
N ARG A 258 2.48 3.30 16.14
CA ARG A 258 3.08 2.38 15.16
C ARG A 258 2.58 0.97 15.41
N ASP A 259 1.89 0.41 14.41
CA ASP A 259 1.50 -0.99 14.42
C ASP A 259 2.74 -1.91 14.40
N PRO A 260 2.73 -3.05 15.10
CA PRO A 260 3.85 -3.99 15.12
C PRO A 260 4.18 -4.57 13.74
N SER A 261 3.20 -4.61 12.83
CA SER A 261 3.40 -4.99 11.43
C SER A 261 4.30 -4.02 10.67
N LEU A 262 4.31 -2.73 11.03
CA LEU A 262 5.22 -1.75 10.42
C LEU A 262 6.65 -1.95 10.89
N VAL A 263 6.85 -2.17 12.18
CA VAL A 263 8.18 -2.46 12.73
C VAL A 263 8.78 -3.68 12.04
N PHE A 264 7.98 -4.73 11.84
CA PHE A 264 8.42 -5.93 11.14
C PHE A 264 8.77 -5.67 9.66
N LYS A 265 7.97 -4.85 8.97
CA LYS A 265 8.25 -4.42 7.59
C LYS A 265 9.55 -3.62 7.52
N ASP A 266 9.84 -2.78 8.51
CA ASP A 266 11.10 -2.03 8.61
C ASP A 266 12.29 -2.98 8.82
N GLU A 267 12.18 -3.95 9.73
CA GLU A 267 13.20 -5.00 9.95
C GLU A 267 13.49 -5.80 8.67
N LEU A 268 12.44 -6.21 7.96
CA LEU A 268 12.59 -6.91 6.67
C LEU A 268 13.31 -6.01 5.64
N MET A 269 12.94 -4.73 5.57
CA MET A 269 13.57 -3.78 4.66
C MET A 269 15.03 -3.52 5.01
N MET A 270 15.41 -3.52 6.29
CA MET A 270 16.81 -3.45 6.71
C MET A 270 17.60 -4.67 6.21
N LEU A 271 17.07 -5.88 6.40
CA LEU A 271 17.68 -7.11 5.89
C LEU A 271 17.86 -7.12 4.36
N VAL A 272 16.88 -6.56 3.63
CA VAL A 272 16.98 -6.37 2.17
C VAL A 272 18.12 -5.41 1.83
N ARG A 273 18.22 -4.27 2.53
CA ARG A 273 19.27 -3.24 2.31
C ARG A 273 20.66 -3.78 2.60
N GLU A 274 20.83 -4.51 3.70
CA GLU A 274 22.09 -5.20 4.02
C GLU A 274 22.46 -6.22 2.94
N GLY A 275 21.48 -6.99 2.45
CA GLY A 275 21.67 -7.88 1.31
C GLY A 275 22.15 -7.16 0.04
N LYS A 276 21.59 -5.98 -0.26
CA LYS A 276 22.04 -5.14 -1.39
C LYS A 276 23.47 -4.61 -1.16
N LYS A 277 23.79 -4.16 0.05
CA LYS A 277 25.13 -3.66 0.42
C LYS A 277 26.20 -4.74 0.23
N LEU A 278 25.98 -5.94 0.76
CA LEU A 278 26.89 -7.08 0.63
C LEU A 278 27.13 -7.47 -0.85
N ARG A 279 26.10 -7.42 -1.70
CA ARG A 279 26.26 -7.67 -3.14
C ARG A 279 27.12 -6.61 -3.83
N ARG A 280 26.92 -5.33 -3.49
CA ARG A 280 27.74 -4.23 -4.01
C ARG A 280 29.20 -4.35 -3.58
N GLU A 281 29.45 -4.68 -2.32
CA GLU A 281 30.80 -4.92 -1.79
C GLU A 281 31.48 -6.13 -2.47
N LYS A 282 30.76 -7.24 -2.66
CA LYS A 282 31.29 -8.40 -3.38
C LYS A 282 31.65 -8.08 -4.83
N ARG A 283 30.86 -7.25 -5.52
CA ARG A 283 31.17 -6.78 -6.88
C ARG A 283 32.41 -5.88 -6.91
N LYS A 284 32.55 -4.96 -5.96
CA LYS A 284 33.75 -4.12 -5.82
C LYS A 284 35.01 -4.94 -5.49
N GLY A 285 34.89 -5.95 -4.63
CA GLY A 285 36.00 -6.85 -4.30
C GLY A 285 36.45 -7.72 -5.48
N ARG A 286 35.53 -8.16 -6.35
CA ARG A 286 35.87 -8.85 -7.61
C ARG A 286 36.61 -7.95 -8.58
N LEU A 287 36.20 -6.68 -8.69
CA LEU A 287 36.88 -5.69 -9.54
C LEU A 287 38.29 -5.38 -9.02
N SER A 288 38.47 -5.27 -7.69
CA SER A 288 39.77 -5.05 -7.04
C SER A 288 40.78 -6.18 -7.30
N TYR A 289 40.34 -7.43 -7.46
CA TYR A 289 41.24 -8.55 -7.79
C TYR A 289 41.59 -8.62 -9.29
N SER A 290 40.70 -8.13 -10.17
CA SER A 290 40.95 -8.05 -11.61
C SER A 290 42.04 -7.03 -11.98
N THR A 291 42.31 -6.04 -11.13
CA THR A 291 43.32 -4.99 -11.37
C THR A 291 44.74 -5.39 -10.93
N ILE A 292 44.95 -6.57 -10.34
CA ILE A 292 46.28 -7.05 -9.91
C ILE A 292 47.07 -7.69 -11.10
N GLY A 293 46.56 -7.56 -12.34
CA GLY A 293 47.17 -8.11 -13.55
C GLY A 293 47.93 -7.12 -14.44
N GLU A 294 47.81 -5.81 -14.26
CA GLU A 294 48.52 -4.83 -15.09
C GLU A 294 49.12 -3.70 -14.23
N SER A 295 50.45 -3.60 -14.30
CA SER A 295 51.22 -2.55 -13.68
C SER A 295 51.05 -1.26 -14.46
N THR A 296 50.33 -0.29 -13.89
CA THR A 296 50.58 1.13 -14.17
C THR A 296 50.24 1.98 -12.97
N THR A 297 51.28 2.59 -12.43
CA THR A 297 51.31 3.55 -11.33
C THR A 297 50.44 4.77 -11.63
N TYR A 298 49.42 5.03 -10.81
CA TYR A 298 48.94 6.39 -10.56
C TYR A 298 48.63 6.60 -9.07
N VAL A 299 48.97 7.81 -8.64
CA VAL A 299 49.18 8.28 -7.28
C VAL A 299 47.90 8.22 -6.46
N ALA A 300 48.03 7.79 -5.20
CA ALA A 300 46.99 7.98 -4.19
C ALA A 300 46.92 9.47 -3.85
N GLU A 301 45.83 10.13 -4.24
CA GLU A 301 45.42 11.41 -3.67
C GLU A 301 44.31 11.12 -2.65
N ASP A 302 44.65 11.48 -1.43
CA ASP A 302 43.85 11.43 -0.22
C ASP A 302 42.93 12.66 -0.24
N ASP A 303 41.70 12.49 -0.72
CA ASP A 303 40.66 13.51 -0.61
C ASP A 303 39.59 13.04 0.39
N GLU A 304 39.74 13.51 1.62
CA GLU A 304 38.64 13.67 2.56
C GLU A 304 37.64 14.71 2.00
N GLU A 305 36.60 14.25 1.30
CA GLU A 305 35.44 15.12 1.00
C GLU A 305 34.10 14.52 1.47
N GLN A 306 33.62 15.13 2.55
CA GLN A 306 32.24 15.57 2.81
C GLN A 306 31.08 14.76 2.20
N LEU A 307 30.31 14.17 3.12
CA LEU A 307 28.92 13.75 2.95
C LEU A 307 28.06 14.86 2.31
N SER A 308 27.88 14.81 1.00
CA SER A 308 26.80 15.52 0.31
C SER A 308 25.62 14.56 0.10
N TYR A 309 24.53 14.86 0.77
CA TYR A 309 23.23 14.26 0.49
C TYR A 309 22.72 14.84 -0.82
N THR A 310 22.78 14.07 -1.90
CA THR A 310 22.00 14.34 -3.11
C THR A 310 21.42 13.04 -3.65
N GLU A 311 20.09 12.99 -3.66
CA GLU A 311 19.22 12.23 -4.58
C GLU A 311 19.82 12.28 -6.01
N GLU A 312 19.78 11.27 -6.87
CA GLU A 312 18.75 10.29 -7.20
C GLU A 312 19.41 9.32 -8.21
N ASP A 313 19.34 8.01 -7.97
CA ASP A 313 19.44 7.02 -9.05
C ASP A 313 18.50 5.88 -8.65
N TYR A 314 17.25 6.01 -9.10
CA TYR A 314 16.30 4.90 -9.16
C TYR A 314 16.68 3.96 -10.30
N ASP A 315 17.91 3.44 -10.26
CA ASP A 315 18.22 2.22 -10.98
C ASP A 315 17.68 1.07 -10.12
N ASP A 316 16.45 0.67 -10.43
CA ASP A 316 15.76 -0.46 -9.86
C ASP A 316 16.44 -1.74 -10.36
N GLY A 317 17.71 -1.96 -9.96
CA GLY A 317 18.62 -3.02 -10.41
C GLY A 317 18.13 -4.46 -10.14
N PHE A 318 17.00 -4.80 -10.72
CA PHE A 318 16.42 -6.11 -10.89
C PHE A 318 16.92 -6.77 -12.17
N GLU A 319 17.37 -5.99 -13.15
CA GLU A 319 17.86 -6.50 -14.45
C GLU A 319 19.06 -7.44 -14.26
N ASN A 320 19.94 -7.12 -13.30
CA ASN A 320 21.15 -7.90 -13.04
C ASN A 320 20.98 -9.01 -11.98
N LEU A 321 19.76 -9.42 -11.64
CA LEU A 321 19.52 -10.43 -10.60
C LEU A 321 19.88 -11.85 -11.07
N PHE A 322 19.88 -12.10 -12.39
CA PHE A 322 20.13 -13.42 -12.99
C PHE A 322 21.39 -13.49 -13.87
N ASP A 323 22.01 -12.37 -14.25
CA ASP A 323 23.20 -12.38 -15.14
C ASP A 323 24.46 -13.05 -14.55
N SER A 324 24.49 -13.34 -13.24
CA SER A 324 25.68 -13.92 -12.59
C SER A 324 25.74 -15.45 -12.58
N VAL A 325 24.80 -16.16 -13.21
CA VAL A 325 24.78 -17.64 -13.23
C VAL A 325 25.38 -18.28 -14.48
N ASP A 326 25.73 -17.52 -15.52
CA ASP A 326 26.26 -18.09 -16.77
C ASP A 326 27.79 -18.22 -16.83
N SER A 327 28.54 -17.76 -15.82
CA SER A 327 30.01 -17.75 -15.90
C SER A 327 30.72 -19.05 -15.45
N ASP A 328 29.99 -20.08 -14.99
CA ASP A 328 30.59 -21.31 -14.45
C ASP A 328 30.29 -22.58 -15.28
N ILE A 329 29.86 -22.45 -16.55
CA ILE A 329 29.74 -23.59 -17.49
C ILE A 329 30.78 -23.42 -18.61
N GLU A 330 31.97 -23.98 -18.41
CA GLU A 330 32.89 -24.25 -19.53
C GLU A 330 32.39 -25.49 -20.28
N GLU A 331 31.57 -25.27 -21.31
CA GLU A 331 31.31 -26.28 -22.34
C GLU A 331 32.28 -26.05 -23.51
N ASP A 332 33.33 -26.87 -23.52
CA ASP A 332 34.28 -27.07 -24.61
C ASP A 332 33.57 -27.58 -25.87
N TYR A 333 33.40 -26.72 -26.88
CA TYR A 333 33.05 -27.13 -28.23
C TYR A 333 33.94 -26.41 -29.26
N GLY A 334 34.63 -27.24 -30.04
CA GLY A 334 35.59 -26.83 -31.06
C GLY A 334 35.00 -26.03 -32.22
N ASP A 335 35.89 -25.21 -32.75
CA ASP A 335 35.84 -24.35 -33.92
C ASP A 335 35.24 -25.02 -35.18
N ALA A 336 34.24 -24.36 -35.79
CA ALA A 336 33.85 -24.55 -37.18
C ALA A 336 33.09 -23.31 -37.70
N ASP A 337 33.83 -22.46 -38.41
CA ASP A 337 33.39 -21.38 -39.31
C ASP A 337 32.40 -21.84 -40.39
N TYR A 338 31.31 -21.10 -40.62
CA TYR A 338 30.71 -20.79 -41.95
C TYR A 338 29.65 -19.66 -41.85
N GLY A 339 29.97 -18.49 -42.40
CA GLY A 339 29.24 -17.73 -43.44
C GLY A 339 27.74 -17.37 -43.38
N GLU A 340 27.48 -16.04 -43.38
CA GLU A 340 26.43 -15.26 -44.09
C GLU A 340 24.94 -15.69 -44.05
N ASN A 341 24.07 -14.82 -43.49
CA ASN A 341 23.23 -13.92 -44.31
C ASN A 341 22.40 -12.91 -43.50
N ASP A 342 22.12 -11.82 -44.22
CA ASP A 342 21.54 -10.50 -43.93
C ASP A 342 20.03 -10.50 -43.55
N GLU A 343 19.59 -9.50 -42.76
CA GLU A 343 18.57 -8.49 -43.14
C GLU A 343 17.92 -7.74 -41.94
N HIS A 344 18.03 -6.42 -42.06
CA HIS A 344 17.41 -5.26 -41.39
C HIS A 344 16.02 -5.36 -40.74
N LEU A 345 15.78 -4.55 -39.67
CA LEU A 345 14.92 -3.34 -39.70
C LEU A 345 14.76 -2.66 -38.32
N GLU A 346 15.24 -1.41 -38.21
CA GLU A 346 14.88 -0.43 -37.18
C GLU A 346 13.55 0.26 -37.52
N VAL A 347 12.63 0.37 -36.55
CA VAL A 347 11.59 1.42 -36.41
C VAL A 347 11.19 1.40 -34.93
N GLY A 348 11.06 2.47 -34.14
CA GLY A 348 10.88 3.88 -34.42
C GLY A 348 9.91 4.44 -33.35
N SER A 349 10.32 5.57 -32.79
CA SER A 349 9.65 6.43 -31.80
C SER A 349 8.11 6.50 -31.89
N ARG A 350 7.43 6.47 -30.74
CA ARG A 350 5.97 6.70 -30.61
C ARG A 350 5.71 7.97 -29.79
N GLY A 351 5.25 9.00 -30.49
CA GLY A 351 4.90 10.31 -29.95
C GLY A 351 3.50 10.40 -29.32
N GLU A 352 3.36 11.50 -28.58
CA GLU A 352 2.14 12.05 -27.97
C GLU A 352 1.36 12.89 -29.00
N PHE A 353 0.02 12.86 -28.99
CA PHE A 353 -0.85 14.07 -29.12
C PHE A 353 -2.36 13.73 -28.94
N TRP A 354 -3.19 14.78 -28.83
CA TRP A 354 -4.33 14.96 -27.92
C TRP A 354 -5.77 14.88 -28.47
N ILE A 355 -6.73 14.85 -27.52
CA ILE A 355 -8.02 15.60 -27.35
C ILE A 355 -9.10 15.67 -28.46
N ALA A 356 -10.33 15.55 -27.95
CA ALA A 356 -11.67 15.63 -28.54
C ALA A 356 -12.10 16.96 -29.18
N VAL A 357 -13.09 16.88 -30.09
CA VAL A 357 -14.18 17.85 -30.29
C VAL A 357 -15.46 17.11 -30.79
N CYS A 358 -16.62 17.47 -30.23
CA CYS A 358 -17.97 17.12 -30.71
C CYS A 358 -18.45 18.13 -31.79
N ASP A 359 -19.26 17.72 -32.78
CA ASP A 359 -20.72 17.98 -32.80
C ASP A 359 -21.45 17.54 -34.10
N SER A 360 -22.77 17.35 -33.94
CA SER A 360 -23.87 17.38 -34.92
C SER A 360 -24.23 16.15 -35.80
N ALA A 361 -25.47 15.68 -35.58
CA ALA A 361 -26.28 14.74 -36.38
C ALA A 361 -27.11 15.50 -37.46
N PRO A 362 -28.12 14.93 -38.18
CA PRO A 362 -28.59 13.54 -38.28
C PRO A 362 -28.95 13.05 -39.71
N SER A 363 -29.03 11.74 -39.89
CA SER A 363 -29.92 10.97 -40.81
C SER A 363 -29.54 9.50 -40.60
N GLY A 364 -30.39 8.48 -40.55
CA GLY A 364 -31.70 8.21 -41.11
C GLY A 364 -31.64 6.74 -41.56
N ALA A 365 -32.64 5.94 -41.17
CA ALA A 365 -32.91 4.56 -41.61
C ALA A 365 -32.09 3.39 -41.00
N GLY A 366 -32.74 2.74 -40.02
CA GLY A 366 -33.04 1.30 -39.97
C GLY A 366 -32.01 0.26 -40.41
N SER A 367 -31.57 -0.58 -39.47
CA SER A 367 -31.80 -2.04 -39.55
C SER A 367 -31.35 -2.74 -38.27
N HIS A 368 -32.18 -3.70 -37.89
CA HIS A 368 -31.98 -4.73 -36.87
C HIS A 368 -30.68 -5.52 -37.07
N LEU A 369 -29.89 -5.75 -36.00
CA LEU A 369 -29.39 -7.09 -35.66
C LEU A 369 -28.79 -7.12 -34.25
N GLU A 370 -29.34 -8.00 -33.41
CA GLU A 370 -28.71 -8.51 -32.18
C GLU A 370 -27.55 -9.45 -32.53
N SER A 371 -26.51 -9.46 -31.70
CA SER A 371 -25.84 -10.70 -31.29
C SER A 371 -24.98 -10.45 -30.05
N TRP A 372 -25.43 -11.05 -28.93
CA TRP A 372 -24.69 -11.63 -27.80
C TRP A 372 -23.49 -10.88 -27.17
#